data_AF-A0A4S9XEJ0-F1
#
_entry.id   AF-A0A4S9XEJ0-F1
#
_cell.length_a   1.000
_cell.length_b   1.000
_cell.length_c   1.000
_cell.angle_alpha   90.00
_cell.angle_beta   90.00
_cell.angle_gamma   90.00
#
_symmetry.space_group_name_H-M   'P 1'
#
loop_
_entity.id
_entity.type
_entity.pdbx_description
1 polymer ?
#
loop_
_entity_poly.entity_id
_entity_poly.type
_entity_poly.pdbx_seq_one_letter_code
_entity_poly.pdbx_strand_id
1 'polypeptide(L)'
;MEQSKQLNQVETIIAYRFSKPDKAYLKEALRTFKDDQSPVAGHRAKDGNRKLAIIGDAIMAVVVAEYWYSDKDSSIRDWAAMHHNRLSNHYLRSIVLRTGLDFCVKCHGHQPSKDKAGTLLEAVIGAVYLDSDCNLSAVRNAMVALGFAEVVVDKKTGIYGKTVSKPVSSTNRQTTQKKRVQTKQKTKKKNQRKKKNKKKKKTATAEHA
;
A
#
# COMPACT_ATOMS: atom_id res chain seq x y z
N MET A 1 -19.26 -16.07 1.21
CA MET A 1 -18.26 -16.05 2.30
C MET A 1 -16.85 -16.38 1.83
N GLU A 2 -16.66 -17.37 0.95
CA GLU A 2 -15.31 -17.76 0.50
C GLU A 2 -14.59 -16.68 -0.35
N GLN A 3 -15.31 -16.07 -1.30
CA GLN A 3 -14.73 -15.03 -2.16
C GLN A 3 -14.31 -13.79 -1.38
N SER A 4 -15.06 -13.38 -0.35
CA SER A 4 -14.67 -12.21 0.47
C SER A 4 -13.44 -12.49 1.33
N LYS A 5 -13.22 -13.75 1.75
CA LYS A 5 -11.98 -14.13 2.45
C LYS A 5 -10.77 -14.05 1.53
N GLN A 6 -10.88 -14.54 0.30
CA GLN A 6 -9.80 -14.48 -0.69
C GLN A 6 -9.41 -13.03 -1.02
N LEU A 7 -10.39 -12.17 -1.28
CA LEU A 7 -10.13 -10.75 -1.54
C LEU A 7 -9.42 -10.08 -0.36
N ASN A 8 -9.90 -10.31 0.87
CA ASN A 8 -9.26 -9.80 2.09
C ASN A 8 -7.82 -10.32 2.27
N GLN A 9 -7.56 -11.57 1.89
CA GLN A 9 -6.23 -12.15 1.97
C GLN A 9 -5.28 -11.47 1.00
N VAL A 10 -5.71 -11.25 -0.26
CA VAL A 10 -4.90 -10.50 -1.24
C VAL A 10 -4.58 -9.10 -0.73
N GLU A 11 -5.59 -8.35 -0.28
CA GLU A 11 -5.41 -7.01 0.29
C GLU A 11 -4.42 -6.97 1.46
N THR A 12 -4.40 -8.04 2.26
CA THR A 12 -3.44 -8.19 3.37
C THR A 12 -2.03 -8.46 2.84
N ILE A 13 -1.87 -9.34 1.84
CA ILE A 13 -0.58 -9.67 1.21
C ILE A 13 0.05 -8.43 0.57
N ILE A 14 -0.73 -7.64 -0.18
CA ILE A 14 -0.23 -6.46 -0.88
C ILE A 14 -0.28 -5.18 -0.03
N ALA A 15 -0.73 -5.27 1.22
CA ALA A 15 -0.93 -4.14 2.13
C ALA A 15 -1.71 -2.96 1.51
N TYR A 16 -2.74 -3.25 0.69
CA TYR A 16 -3.58 -2.27 -0.01
C TYR A 16 -5.05 -2.62 0.14
N ARG A 17 -5.90 -1.62 0.40
CA ARG A 17 -7.36 -1.78 0.50
C ARG A 17 -8.02 -1.14 -0.72
N PHE A 18 -8.78 -1.94 -1.46
CA PHE A 18 -9.53 -1.48 -2.61
C PHE A 18 -10.70 -0.62 -2.18
N SER A 19 -10.89 0.50 -2.86
CA SER A 19 -11.88 1.52 -2.51
C SER A 19 -13.03 1.63 -3.51
N LYS A 20 -12.90 1.03 -4.70
CA LYS A 20 -13.90 1.08 -5.79
C LYS A 20 -14.55 -0.28 -6.04
N PRO A 21 -15.44 -0.75 -5.14
CA PRO A 21 -16.05 -2.08 -5.25
C PRO A 21 -16.91 -2.25 -6.50
N ASP A 22 -17.47 -1.17 -7.05
CA ASP A 22 -18.25 -1.13 -8.29
C ASP A 22 -17.41 -1.46 -9.53
N LYS A 23 -16.13 -1.09 -9.52
CA LYS A 23 -15.19 -1.37 -10.61
C LYS A 23 -14.69 -2.80 -10.61
N ALA A 24 -14.78 -3.49 -9.47
CA ALA A 24 -14.42 -4.90 -9.34
C ALA A 24 -12.99 -5.26 -9.80
N TYR A 25 -12.03 -4.32 -9.76
CA TYR A 25 -10.67 -4.51 -10.25
C TYR A 25 -9.97 -5.74 -9.64
N LEU A 26 -10.03 -5.89 -8.31
CA LEU A 26 -9.43 -7.05 -7.66
C LEU A 26 -10.11 -8.36 -8.05
N LYS A 27 -11.44 -8.36 -8.25
CA LYS A 27 -12.16 -9.55 -8.71
C LYS A 27 -11.72 -9.93 -10.12
N GLU A 28 -11.56 -8.96 -11.01
CA GLU A 28 -11.05 -9.18 -12.38
C GLU A 28 -9.61 -9.72 -12.36
N ALA A 29 -8.73 -9.15 -11.54
CA ALA A 29 -7.33 -9.58 -11.42
C ALA A 29 -7.17 -11.06 -11.04
N LEU A 30 -8.10 -11.58 -10.22
CA LEU A 30 -8.10 -12.97 -9.76
C LEU A 30 -8.79 -13.95 -10.72
N ARG A 31 -9.34 -13.51 -11.86
CA ARG A 31 -9.95 -14.42 -12.84
C ARG A 31 -8.88 -15.06 -13.71
N THR A 32 -8.78 -16.39 -13.68
CA THR A 32 -8.02 -17.10 -14.70
C THR A 32 -8.89 -17.38 -15.92
N PHE A 33 -8.24 -17.52 -17.08
CA PHE A 33 -8.84 -17.67 -18.43
C PHE A 33 -9.88 -18.80 -18.60
N LYS A 34 -10.27 -19.54 -17.56
CA LYS A 34 -11.20 -20.67 -17.64
C LYS A 34 -12.29 -20.73 -16.56
N ASP A 35 -12.33 -19.81 -15.60
CA ASP A 35 -13.16 -20.00 -14.40
C ASP A 35 -14.64 -19.60 -14.57
N ASP A 36 -14.96 -18.67 -15.47
CA ASP A 36 -16.33 -18.18 -15.64
C ASP A 36 -16.45 -17.41 -16.97
N GLN A 37 -17.50 -17.62 -17.76
CA GLN A 37 -17.79 -16.94 -19.02
C GLN A 37 -18.61 -15.64 -18.84
N SER A 38 -18.97 -15.28 -17.61
CA SER A 38 -19.68 -14.04 -17.30
C SER A 38 -18.78 -12.80 -17.46
N PRO A 39 -19.25 -11.67 -18.00
CA PRO A 39 -18.49 -10.43 -17.98
C PRO A 39 -18.24 -9.92 -16.53
N VAL A 40 -17.05 -9.37 -16.25
CA VAL A 40 -16.78 -8.59 -15.02
C VAL A 40 -16.23 -7.23 -15.42
N ALA A 41 -16.65 -6.17 -14.72
CA ALA A 41 -16.26 -4.79 -15.00
C ALA A 41 -16.51 -4.35 -16.47
N GLY A 42 -17.49 -4.98 -17.14
CA GLY A 42 -17.78 -4.73 -18.56
C GLY A 42 -16.78 -5.38 -19.55
N HIS A 43 -15.79 -6.15 -19.06
CA HIS A 43 -14.83 -6.85 -19.90
C HIS A 43 -15.29 -8.25 -20.30
N ARG A 44 -14.90 -8.67 -21.51
CA ARG A 44 -15.23 -10.00 -22.05
C ARG A 44 -14.54 -11.06 -21.19
N ALA A 45 -15.30 -12.08 -20.79
CA ALA A 45 -14.80 -13.15 -19.93
C ALA A 45 -13.57 -13.88 -20.50
N LYS A 46 -13.50 -14.02 -21.83
CA LYS A 46 -12.36 -14.61 -22.53
C LYS A 46 -11.03 -13.88 -22.31
N ASP A 47 -11.05 -12.60 -21.94
CA ASP A 47 -9.82 -11.83 -21.73
C ASP A 47 -9.23 -12.12 -20.33
N GLY A 48 -10.03 -12.64 -19.39
CA GLY A 48 -9.61 -12.92 -18.02
C GLY A 48 -8.98 -11.70 -17.35
N ASN A 49 -7.86 -11.92 -16.66
CA ASN A 49 -7.07 -10.86 -16.03
C ASN A 49 -6.02 -10.20 -16.96
N ARG A 50 -5.96 -10.57 -18.24
CA ARG A 50 -4.85 -10.18 -19.13
C ARG A 50 -4.76 -8.67 -19.37
N LYS A 51 -5.89 -7.96 -19.43
CA LYS A 51 -5.87 -6.50 -19.62
C LYS A 51 -5.24 -5.78 -18.43
N LEU A 52 -5.60 -6.19 -17.21
CA LEU A 52 -4.97 -5.69 -16.00
C LEU A 52 -3.50 -6.08 -15.94
N ALA A 53 -3.15 -7.29 -16.39
CA ALA A 53 -1.76 -7.74 -16.43
C ALA A 53 -0.89 -6.85 -17.35
N ILE A 54 -1.38 -6.50 -18.54
CA ILE A 54 -0.66 -5.57 -19.44
C ILE A 54 -0.42 -4.21 -18.78
N ILE A 55 -1.42 -3.67 -18.06
CA ILE A 55 -1.25 -2.43 -17.30
C ILE A 55 -0.23 -2.61 -16.19
N GLY A 56 -0.32 -3.71 -15.44
CA GLY A 56 0.58 -4.04 -14.35
C GLY A 56 2.04 -4.14 -14.77
N ASP A 57 2.32 -4.91 -15.83
CA ASP A 57 3.66 -5.08 -16.40
C ASP A 57 4.29 -3.72 -16.74
N ALA A 58 3.57 -2.89 -17.50
CA ALA A 58 4.03 -1.56 -17.87
C ALA A 58 4.32 -0.66 -16.64
N ILE A 59 3.42 -0.67 -15.65
CA ILE A 59 3.55 0.17 -14.46
C ILE A 59 4.65 -0.33 -13.52
N MET A 60 4.86 -1.64 -13.42
CA MET A 60 5.99 -2.21 -12.68
C MET A 60 7.31 -1.81 -13.33
N ALA A 61 7.40 -1.82 -14.67
CA ALA A 61 8.58 -1.33 -15.39
C ALA A 61 8.85 0.15 -15.10
N VAL A 62 7.82 1.00 -15.05
CA VAL A 62 7.96 2.41 -14.66
C VAL A 62 8.53 2.55 -13.24
N VAL A 63 7.99 1.81 -12.28
CA VAL A 63 8.46 1.87 -10.88
C VAL A 63 9.92 1.42 -10.75
N VAL A 64 10.32 0.35 -11.45
CA VAL A 64 11.71 -0.12 -11.48
C VAL A 64 12.63 0.89 -12.19
N ALA A 65 12.15 1.54 -13.25
CA ALA A 65 12.89 2.58 -13.96
C ALA A 65 13.12 3.83 -13.10
N GLU A 66 12.12 4.28 -12.33
CA GLU A 66 12.27 5.39 -11.39
C GLU A 66 13.31 5.06 -10.32
N TYR A 67 13.30 3.83 -9.80
CA TYR A 67 14.31 3.37 -8.86
C TYR A 67 15.72 3.39 -9.46
N TRP A 68 15.91 2.77 -10.63
CA TRP A 68 17.17 2.78 -11.35
C TRP A 68 17.67 4.20 -11.60
N TYR A 69 16.81 5.08 -12.14
CA TYR A 69 17.17 6.47 -12.41
C TYR A 69 17.57 7.25 -11.16
N SER A 70 16.94 6.95 -10.01
CA SER A 70 17.28 7.58 -8.73
C SER A 70 18.62 7.11 -8.14
N ASP A 71 19.08 5.91 -8.50
CA ASP A 71 20.37 5.38 -8.10
C ASP A 71 21.48 6.02 -8.94
N LYS A 72 22.11 7.05 -8.39
CA LYS A 72 23.19 7.83 -9.03
C LYS A 72 24.41 7.01 -9.43
N ASP A 73 24.57 5.82 -8.85
CA ASP A 73 25.73 4.96 -9.09
C ASP A 73 25.38 3.84 -10.11
N SER A 74 24.13 3.79 -10.60
CA SER A 74 23.68 2.82 -11.59
C SER A 74 24.01 3.23 -13.02
N SER A 75 24.43 2.26 -13.83
CA SER A 75 24.72 2.44 -15.25
C SER A 75 23.58 1.94 -16.13
N ILE A 76 23.62 2.27 -17.42
CA ILE A 76 22.68 1.73 -18.41
C ILE A 76 22.77 0.20 -18.55
N ARG A 77 23.93 -0.39 -18.26
CA ARG A 77 24.10 -1.86 -18.25
C ARG A 77 23.35 -2.48 -17.06
N ASP A 78 23.31 -1.76 -15.94
CA ASP A 78 22.56 -2.19 -14.76
C ASP A 78 21.05 -2.14 -14.99
N TRP A 79 20.55 -1.23 -15.84
CA TRP A 79 19.14 -1.20 -16.24
C TRP A 79 18.71 -2.51 -16.91
N ALA A 80 19.41 -2.94 -17.96
CA ALA A 80 19.03 -4.14 -18.71
C ALA A 80 19.02 -5.38 -17.80
N ALA A 81 20.03 -5.51 -16.93
CA ALA A 81 20.12 -6.59 -15.96
C ALA A 81 19.00 -6.49 -14.89
N MET A 82 18.73 -5.29 -14.36
CA MET A 82 17.69 -5.06 -13.36
C MET A 82 16.30 -5.37 -13.92
N HIS A 83 15.95 -4.78 -15.07
CA HIS A 83 14.68 -5.02 -15.75
C HIS A 83 14.47 -6.51 -16.03
N HIS A 84 15.44 -7.17 -16.65
CA HIS A 84 15.34 -8.61 -16.96
C HIS A 84 15.23 -9.48 -15.71
N ASN A 85 16.06 -9.23 -14.69
CA ASN A 85 16.09 -10.08 -13.51
C ASN A 85 14.92 -9.85 -12.55
N ARG A 86 14.24 -8.71 -12.62
CA ARG A 86 13.19 -8.32 -11.66
C ARG A 86 11.79 -8.31 -12.22
N LEU A 87 11.65 -8.26 -13.54
CA LEU A 87 10.36 -8.34 -14.21
C LEU A 87 10.24 -9.60 -15.07
N SER A 88 11.22 -10.52 -15.00
CA SER A 88 11.05 -11.83 -15.62
C SER A 88 9.91 -12.61 -14.98
N ASN A 89 9.17 -13.35 -15.81
CA ASN A 89 8.14 -14.29 -15.37
C ASN A 89 8.63 -15.24 -14.27
N HIS A 90 9.89 -15.67 -14.32
CA HIS A 90 10.49 -16.51 -13.29
C HIS A 90 10.53 -15.80 -11.93
N TYR A 91 11.01 -14.56 -11.89
CA TYR A 91 11.07 -13.78 -10.66
C TYR A 91 9.66 -13.45 -10.13
N LEU A 92 8.76 -12.98 -10.99
CA LEU A 92 7.37 -12.69 -10.61
C LEU A 92 6.66 -13.93 -10.04
N ARG A 93 6.87 -15.10 -10.64
CA ARG A 93 6.37 -16.37 -10.13
C ARG A 93 6.93 -16.69 -8.74
N SER A 94 8.23 -16.47 -8.52
CA SER A 94 8.84 -16.72 -7.21
C SER A 94 8.19 -15.89 -6.10
N ILE A 95 7.78 -14.65 -6.41
CA ILE A 95 7.04 -13.77 -5.50
C ILE A 95 5.66 -14.32 -5.21
N VAL A 96 4.91 -14.73 -6.24
CA VAL A 96 3.58 -15.32 -6.07
C VAL A 96 3.61 -16.52 -5.15
N LEU A 97 4.54 -17.45 -5.39
CA LEU A 97 4.68 -18.66 -4.57
C LEU A 97 5.09 -18.35 -3.13
N ARG A 98 6.04 -17.42 -2.93
CA ARG A 98 6.52 -17.05 -1.59
C ARG A 98 5.48 -16.30 -0.75
N THR A 99 4.63 -15.52 -1.41
CA THR A 99 3.57 -14.74 -0.75
C THR A 99 2.27 -15.53 -0.55
N GLY A 100 2.14 -16.69 -1.22
CA GLY A 100 0.93 -17.49 -1.21
C GLY A 100 -0.22 -16.85 -2.00
N LEU A 101 0.09 -15.94 -2.92
CA LEU A 101 -0.93 -15.26 -3.74
C LEU A 101 -1.66 -16.23 -4.68
N ASP A 102 -1.00 -17.34 -5.06
CA ASP A 102 -1.59 -18.42 -5.84
C ASP A 102 -2.77 -19.11 -5.12
N PHE A 103 -2.75 -19.20 -3.79
CA PHE A 103 -3.87 -19.75 -3.01
C PHE A 103 -5.10 -18.84 -2.98
N CYS A 104 -4.94 -17.55 -3.34
CA CYS A 104 -6.05 -16.60 -3.38
C CYS A 104 -6.86 -16.68 -4.68
N VAL A 105 -6.35 -17.40 -5.69
CA VAL A 105 -7.03 -17.61 -6.95
C VAL A 105 -7.91 -18.85 -6.83
N LYS A 106 -9.22 -18.71 -7.09
CA LYS A 106 -10.04 -19.90 -7.35
C LYS A 106 -9.61 -20.48 -8.68
N CYS A 107 -8.94 -21.60 -8.64
CA CYS A 107 -8.93 -22.53 -9.75
C CYS A 107 -9.65 -23.79 -9.27
N HIS A 108 -10.61 -24.28 -10.05
CA HIS A 108 -11.36 -25.50 -9.75
C HIS A 108 -10.42 -26.72 -9.64
N GLY A 109 -9.81 -26.93 -8.47
CA GLY A 109 -8.99 -28.10 -8.15
C GLY A 109 -7.57 -28.12 -8.73
N HIS A 110 -7.08 -27.05 -9.37
CA HIS A 110 -5.76 -27.04 -10.01
C HIS A 110 -4.98 -25.77 -9.70
N GLN A 111 -3.70 -25.86 -9.31
CA GLN A 111 -2.85 -24.67 -9.20
C GLN A 111 -2.75 -23.93 -10.54
N PRO A 112 -2.63 -22.60 -10.54
CA PRO A 112 -2.34 -21.85 -11.76
C PRO A 112 -1.12 -22.45 -12.46
N SER A 113 -1.20 -22.68 -13.77
CA SER A 113 -0.03 -23.13 -14.54
C SER A 113 1.13 -22.14 -14.37
N LYS A 114 2.36 -22.62 -14.53
CA LYS A 114 3.60 -21.84 -14.28
C LYS A 114 3.57 -20.44 -14.92
N ASP A 115 3.00 -20.33 -16.12
CA ASP A 115 2.91 -19.07 -16.88
C ASP A 115 1.87 -18.09 -16.32
N LYS A 116 0.85 -18.57 -15.59
CA LYS A 116 -0.24 -17.73 -15.07
C LYS A 116 0.12 -16.98 -13.80
N ALA A 117 1.16 -17.41 -13.08
CA ALA A 117 1.58 -16.77 -11.84
C ALA A 117 2.11 -15.35 -12.07
N GLY A 118 2.96 -15.14 -13.07
CA GLY A 118 3.43 -13.78 -13.43
C GLY A 118 2.26 -12.87 -13.80
N THR A 119 1.40 -13.34 -14.71
CA THR A 119 0.20 -12.62 -15.15
C THR A 119 -0.76 -12.28 -14.00
N LEU A 120 -0.90 -13.15 -13.00
CA LEU A 120 -1.68 -12.86 -11.79
C LEU A 120 -1.09 -11.68 -11.02
N LEU A 121 0.23 -11.70 -10.77
CA LEU A 121 0.89 -10.65 -10.00
C LEU A 121 0.79 -9.30 -10.72
N GLU A 122 1.07 -9.29 -12.03
CA GLU A 122 0.89 -8.13 -12.89
C GLU A 122 -0.54 -7.62 -12.83
N ALA A 123 -1.54 -8.50 -12.95
CA ALA A 123 -2.94 -8.09 -12.90
C ALA A 123 -3.35 -7.48 -11.55
N VAL A 124 -2.84 -8.02 -10.43
CA VAL A 124 -3.07 -7.45 -9.10
C VAL A 124 -2.44 -6.06 -8.99
N ILE A 125 -1.22 -5.87 -9.51
CA ILE A 125 -0.59 -4.55 -9.54
C ILE A 125 -1.35 -3.56 -10.45
N GLY A 126 -1.78 -3.99 -11.63
CA GLY A 126 -2.63 -3.19 -12.52
C GLY A 126 -3.95 -2.79 -11.85
N ALA A 127 -4.56 -3.68 -11.07
CA ALA A 127 -5.75 -3.40 -10.28
C ALA A 127 -5.48 -2.32 -9.21
N VAL A 128 -4.36 -2.39 -8.48
CA VAL A 128 -3.96 -1.35 -7.50
C VAL A 128 -3.79 0.00 -8.18
N TYR A 129 -3.11 0.03 -9.33
CA TYR A 129 -2.88 1.27 -10.07
C TYR A 129 -4.19 1.95 -10.47
N LEU A 130 -5.16 1.20 -11.01
CA LEU A 130 -6.45 1.76 -11.42
C LEU A 130 -7.36 2.10 -10.23
N ASP A 131 -7.40 1.26 -9.19
CA ASP A 131 -8.20 1.54 -8.00
C ASP A 131 -7.73 2.81 -7.28
N SER A 132 -6.42 3.07 -7.31
CA SER A 132 -5.79 4.22 -6.66
C SER A 132 -5.75 5.52 -7.50
N ASP A 133 -6.51 5.60 -8.59
CA ASP A 133 -6.51 6.75 -9.51
C ASP A 133 -5.12 7.02 -10.12
N CYS A 134 -4.48 5.95 -10.61
CA CYS A 134 -3.17 5.99 -11.26
C CYS A 134 -2.03 6.42 -10.32
N ASN A 135 -2.11 6.09 -9.02
CA ASN A 135 -1.12 6.50 -8.04
C ASN A 135 0.07 5.54 -7.96
N LEU A 136 1.20 5.94 -8.54
CA LEU A 136 2.46 5.18 -8.50
C LEU A 136 2.99 4.92 -7.08
N SER A 137 2.70 5.78 -6.09
CA SER A 137 3.11 5.52 -4.71
C SER A 137 2.32 4.37 -4.08
N ALA A 138 1.04 4.20 -4.44
CA ALA A 138 0.26 3.05 -3.99
C ALA A 138 0.82 1.75 -4.60
N VAL A 139 1.17 1.78 -5.89
CA VAL A 139 1.83 0.67 -6.58
C VAL A 139 3.15 0.32 -5.91
N ARG A 140 4.03 1.31 -5.67
CA ARG A 140 5.31 1.11 -4.98
C ARG A 140 5.10 0.41 -3.65
N ASN A 141 4.19 0.90 -2.82
CA ASN A 141 3.90 0.31 -1.51
C ASN A 141 3.43 -1.15 -1.63
N ALA A 142 2.59 -1.47 -2.63
CA ALA A 142 2.18 -2.85 -2.89
C ALA A 142 3.36 -3.74 -3.33
N MET A 143 4.23 -3.23 -4.21
CA MET A 143 5.45 -3.95 -4.61
C MET A 143 6.40 -4.17 -3.42
N VAL A 144 6.55 -3.19 -2.53
CA VAL A 144 7.33 -3.34 -1.28
C VAL A 144 6.73 -4.45 -0.40
N ALA A 145 5.40 -4.46 -0.22
CA ALA A 145 4.71 -5.47 0.58
C ALA A 145 4.88 -6.89 0.02
N LEU A 146 4.91 -7.01 -1.32
CA LEU A 146 5.21 -8.25 -2.04
C LEU A 146 6.70 -8.66 -1.96
N GLY A 147 7.55 -7.82 -1.38
CA GLY A 147 8.96 -8.10 -1.16
C GLY A 147 9.84 -7.83 -2.39
N PHE A 148 9.46 -6.89 -3.25
CA PHE A 148 10.38 -6.30 -4.22
C PHE A 148 11.42 -5.46 -3.48
N ALA A 149 12.53 -6.08 -3.07
CA ALA A 149 13.57 -5.44 -2.26
C ALA A 149 14.15 -4.16 -2.91
N GLU A 150 14.14 -4.09 -4.24
CA GLU A 150 14.73 -2.96 -4.97
C GLU A 150 13.81 -1.74 -5.06
N VAL A 151 12.51 -1.86 -4.81
CA VAL A 151 11.64 -0.65 -4.68
C VAL A 151 11.95 0.11 -3.36
N VAL A 152 12.87 -0.42 -2.53
CA VAL A 152 13.06 -0.03 -1.13
C VAL A 152 14.46 0.47 -0.78
N VAL A 153 15.46 0.44 -1.68
CA VAL A 153 16.87 0.62 -1.25
C VAL A 153 17.59 1.82 -1.86
N ASP A 154 17.72 2.89 -1.08
CA ASP A 154 18.85 3.81 -1.26
C ASP A 154 20.13 3.12 -0.75
N LYS A 155 21.05 2.80 -1.68
CA LYS A 155 22.33 2.13 -1.39
C LYS A 155 23.26 2.96 -0.47
N LYS A 156 23.07 4.27 -0.36
CA LYS A 156 23.95 5.17 0.43
C LYS A 156 23.57 5.25 1.89
N THR A 157 22.29 5.13 2.21
CA THR A 157 21.82 5.29 3.59
C THR A 157 21.63 3.96 4.30
N GLY A 158 21.39 2.85 3.60
CA GLY A 158 21.10 1.56 4.24
C GLY A 158 19.89 1.60 5.18
N ILE A 159 19.12 2.68 5.17
CA ILE A 159 17.99 2.89 6.06
C ILE A 159 16.72 2.50 5.33
N TYR A 160 16.24 1.34 5.73
CA TYR A 160 14.92 0.78 5.50
C TYR A 160 13.80 1.80 5.75
N GLY A 161 12.71 1.68 5.00
CA GLY A 161 11.46 2.37 5.30
C GLY A 161 11.11 2.25 6.79
N LYS A 162 10.92 3.38 7.47
CA LYS A 162 10.34 3.41 8.81
C LYS A 162 8.91 2.85 8.76
N THR A 163 8.81 1.57 9.14
CA THR A 163 7.76 0.88 9.90
C THR A 163 6.30 0.98 9.42
N VAL A 164 5.75 -0.16 8.98
CA VAL A 164 4.40 -0.57 9.41
C VAL A 164 4.56 -1.13 10.82
N SER A 165 4.15 -0.35 11.82
CA SER A 165 3.99 -0.82 13.19
C SER A 165 3.06 -2.05 13.22
N LYS A 166 3.47 -3.06 14.00
CA LYS A 166 2.69 -4.25 14.38
C LYS A 166 1.21 -3.92 14.70
N PRO A 167 0.29 -4.89 14.53
CA PRO A 167 -1.12 -4.70 14.87
C PRO A 167 -1.26 -4.26 16.33
N VAL A 168 -2.06 -3.22 16.54
CA VAL A 168 -2.41 -2.68 17.85
C VAL A 168 -3.09 -3.80 18.65
N SER A 169 -2.35 -4.40 19.58
CA SER A 169 -2.95 -5.11 20.69
C SER A 169 -3.61 -4.07 21.62
N SER A 170 -4.86 -4.34 21.92
CA SER A 170 -5.76 -3.50 22.70
C SER A 170 -5.37 -3.46 24.17
N THR A 171 -4.36 -2.68 24.57
CA THR A 171 -4.14 -2.37 26.01
C THR A 171 -3.31 -1.10 26.23
N ASN A 172 -3.87 0.10 25.97
CA ASN A 172 -3.64 1.31 26.78
C ASN A 172 -4.35 2.55 26.17
N ARG A 173 -5.67 2.67 26.39
CA ARG A 173 -6.42 3.91 26.09
C ARG A 173 -6.63 4.83 27.30
N GLN A 174 -6.21 4.45 28.50
CA GLN A 174 -6.50 5.24 29.71
C GLN A 174 -5.41 6.28 30.07
N THR A 175 -4.17 6.13 29.63
CA THR A 175 -3.06 7.03 30.02
C THR A 175 -2.96 8.30 29.17
N THR A 176 -3.34 8.26 27.89
CA THR A 176 -3.28 9.43 26.98
C THR A 176 -4.43 10.42 27.18
N GLN A 177 -5.62 9.97 27.62
CA GLN A 177 -6.70 10.88 28.00
C GLN A 177 -6.39 11.66 29.28
N LYS A 178 -5.77 11.04 30.30
CA LYS A 178 -5.38 11.73 31.55
C LYS A 178 -4.36 12.86 31.30
N LYS A 179 -3.36 12.66 30.43
CA LYS A 179 -2.40 13.73 30.09
C LYS A 179 -3.07 14.89 29.34
N ARG A 180 -3.98 14.62 28.40
CA ARG A 180 -4.63 15.67 27.60
C ARG A 180 -5.60 16.53 28.43
N VAL A 181 -6.24 15.95 29.45
CA VAL A 181 -7.10 16.68 30.40
C VAL A 181 -6.27 17.52 31.39
N GLN A 182 -5.15 16.99 31.90
CA GLN A 182 -4.26 17.75 32.79
C GLN A 182 -3.58 18.95 32.10
N THR A 183 -3.18 18.80 30.84
CA THR A 183 -2.58 19.92 30.09
C THR A 183 -3.61 21.03 29.84
N LYS A 184 -4.86 20.70 29.48
CA LYS A 184 -5.94 21.69 29.31
C LYS A 184 -6.30 22.44 30.60
N GLN A 185 -6.25 21.77 31.76
CA GLN A 185 -6.50 22.41 33.05
C GLN A 185 -5.37 23.35 33.48
N LYS A 186 -4.10 23.00 33.22
CA LYS A 186 -2.94 23.89 33.50
C LYS A 186 -2.98 25.17 32.66
N THR A 187 -3.37 25.09 31.38
CA THR A 187 -3.47 26.27 30.50
C THR A 187 -4.61 27.21 30.92
N LYS A 188 -5.77 26.67 31.35
CA LYS A 188 -6.86 27.49 31.90
C LYS A 188 -6.47 28.22 33.19
N LYS A 189 -5.77 27.55 34.12
CA LYS A 189 -5.34 28.15 35.40
C LYS A 189 -4.30 29.27 35.22
N LYS A 190 -3.40 29.14 34.23
CA LYS A 190 -2.39 30.17 33.89
C LYS A 190 -3.04 31.43 33.29
N ASN A 191 -4.07 31.27 32.44
CA ASN A 191 -4.80 32.40 31.86
C ASN A 191 -5.68 33.14 32.86
N GLN A 192 -6.26 32.45 33.85
CA GLN A 192 -7.01 33.10 34.93
C GLN A 192 -6.10 33.92 35.88
N ARG A 193 -4.90 33.43 36.20
CA ARG A 193 -3.92 34.20 37.00
C ARG A 193 -3.43 35.47 36.27
N LYS A 194 -3.18 35.40 34.96
CA LYS A 194 -2.83 36.60 34.16
C LYS A 194 -3.95 37.64 34.14
N LYS A 195 -5.22 37.22 34.04
CA LYS A 195 -6.37 38.15 34.09
C LYS A 195 -6.54 38.80 35.48
N LYS A 196 -6.34 38.06 36.58
CA LYS A 196 -6.41 38.64 37.95
C LYS A 196 -5.28 39.65 38.22
N ASN A 197 -4.04 39.38 37.78
CA ASN A 197 -2.94 40.32 37.97
C ASN A 197 -3.09 41.60 37.13
N LYS A 198 -3.66 41.51 35.91
CA LYS A 198 -3.97 42.70 35.09
C LYS A 198 -5.07 43.56 35.71
N LYS A 199 -6.00 42.98 36.48
CA LYS A 199 -7.07 43.72 37.18
C LYS A 199 -6.55 44.42 38.45
N LYS A 200 -5.68 43.77 39.25
CA LYS A 200 -5.01 44.40 40.41
C LYS A 200 -4.09 45.56 40.04
N LYS A 201 -3.41 45.50 38.89
CA LYS A 201 -2.54 46.58 38.41
C LYS A 201 -3.30 47.80 37.86
N LYS A 202 -4.61 47.68 37.62
CA LYS A 202 -5.49 48.80 37.22
C LYS A 202 -6.15 49.49 38.41
N THR A 203 -6.27 48.83 39.56
CA THR A 203 -6.82 49.43 40.78
C THR A 203 -5.78 50.18 41.60
N ALA A 204 -4.49 49.82 41.50
CA ALA A 204 -3.40 50.52 42.21
C ALA A 204 -2.98 51.86 41.57
N THR A 205 -3.46 52.17 40.37
CA THR A 205 -3.22 53.46 39.68
C THR A 205 -4.35 54.47 39.89
N ALA A 206 -5.34 54.15 40.71
CA ALA A 206 -6.49 55.01 41.01
C ALA A 206 -6.52 55.56 42.45
N GLU A 207 -5.47 55.32 43.25
CA GLU A 207 -5.35 55.84 44.64
C GLU A 207 -4.22 56.87 44.83
N HIS A 208 -3.68 57.42 43.75
CA HIS A 208 -2.75 58.57 43.78
C HIS A 208 -3.16 59.67 42.79
N ALA A 209 -4.45 59.98 42.75
CA ALA A 209 -5.00 61.20 42.17
C ALA A 209 -5.92 61.85 43.20
#